data_AF-A0A1V2UPJ8-F1
#
_entry.id   AF-A0A1V2UPJ8-F1
#
_cell.length_a   1.000
_cell.length_b   1.000
_cell.length_c   1.000
_cell.angle_alpha   90.00
_cell.angle_beta   90.00
_cell.angle_gamma   90.00
#
_symmetry.space_group_name_H-M   'P 1'
#
loop_
_entity.id
_entity.type
_entity.pdbx_description
1 polymer ?
#
loop_
_entity_poly.entity_id
_entity_poly.type
_entity_poly.pdbx_seq_one_letter_code
_entity_poly.pdbx_strand_id
1 'polypeptide(L)'
;MVKPITFAGNSGSVDRKLGETLNITGGLTASGSNSNVKTVISGNTVDIQLADAPVFAGKLTANGLDANGEKVTNVGAGTAATDAVNKGQLDALSTSSNNKTDALGNSTANNLGGGASYDSTTGAVSSPTYTVNGNNVNNVGDAITALDKGWTLQSNGSNAAAVKAGDTVDIGTVAGETNLKVTKTGNTIQYGLNRDLDLDSVTTGDSKLDSNGLTIAGGPSVTKTGIDAAGNTISNVAAGTNATDAVNKGQLDALSTSSNNKTDALGNSTANNLGGGASYDSTT
;
A
#
# COMPACT_ATOMS: atom_id res chain seq x y z
N MET A 1 -92.60 -45.28 -60.60
CA MET A 1 -91.86 -44.46 -59.61
C MET A 1 -90.37 -44.62 -59.88
N VAL A 2 -89.62 -43.52 -60.01
CA VAL A 2 -88.15 -43.59 -60.10
C VAL A 2 -87.61 -43.74 -58.68
N LYS A 3 -86.87 -44.82 -58.41
CA LYS A 3 -86.19 -45.03 -57.12
C LYS A 3 -85.05 -44.00 -56.99
N PRO A 4 -84.93 -43.27 -55.87
CA PRO A 4 -83.86 -42.29 -55.70
C PRO A 4 -82.48 -42.96 -55.64
N ILE A 5 -81.43 -42.20 -55.99
CA ILE A 5 -80.04 -42.48 -55.63
C ILE A 5 -79.83 -41.86 -54.25
N THR A 6 -79.61 -42.71 -53.26
CA THR A 6 -79.29 -42.28 -51.90
C THR A 6 -77.78 -42.04 -51.79
N PHE A 7 -77.38 -40.83 -51.42
CA PHE A 7 -76.00 -40.50 -51.06
C PHE A 7 -75.91 -40.46 -49.54
N ALA A 8 -75.08 -41.32 -48.96
CA ALA A 8 -74.82 -41.34 -47.53
C ALA A 8 -73.42 -40.78 -47.25
N GLY A 9 -73.29 -39.91 -46.25
CA GLY A 9 -71.99 -39.43 -45.75
C GLY A 9 -71.58 -40.15 -44.47
N ASN A 10 -70.44 -39.76 -43.88
CA ASN A 10 -70.02 -40.25 -42.56
C ASN A 10 -71.06 -39.93 -41.47
N SER A 11 -71.91 -38.93 -41.72
CA SER A 11 -73.12 -38.63 -40.96
C SER A 11 -74.22 -38.17 -41.93
N GLY A 12 -75.44 -38.67 -41.77
CA GLY A 12 -76.62 -38.32 -42.58
C GLY A 12 -76.67 -38.92 -43.99
N SER A 13 -77.82 -38.75 -44.66
CA SER A 13 -78.03 -39.14 -46.06
C SER A 13 -78.98 -38.19 -46.78
N VAL A 14 -78.91 -38.17 -48.11
CA VAL A 14 -79.83 -37.43 -48.97
C VAL A 14 -80.23 -38.27 -50.18
N ASP A 15 -81.52 -38.28 -50.49
CA ASP A 15 -82.07 -38.94 -51.66
C ASP A 15 -82.15 -37.96 -52.83
N ARG A 16 -81.64 -38.37 -54.00
CA ARG A 16 -81.73 -37.61 -55.24
C ARG A 16 -82.39 -38.41 -56.35
N LYS A 17 -83.24 -37.77 -57.13
CA LYS A 17 -83.73 -38.33 -58.40
C LYS A 17 -82.75 -38.00 -59.53
N LEU A 18 -82.76 -38.82 -60.59
CA LEU A 18 -81.96 -38.56 -61.78
C LEU A 18 -82.32 -37.18 -62.37
N GLY A 19 -81.30 -36.35 -62.59
CA GLY A 19 -81.45 -34.96 -63.05
C GLY A 19 -81.41 -33.91 -61.93
N GLU A 20 -81.45 -34.30 -60.65
CA GLU A 20 -81.26 -33.37 -59.53
C GLU A 20 -79.76 -33.16 -59.22
N THR A 21 -79.33 -31.92 -59.00
CA THR A 21 -77.90 -31.56 -58.80
C THR A 21 -77.40 -31.79 -57.39
N LEU A 22 -76.57 -32.79 -57.10
CA LEU A 22 -75.93 -32.95 -55.77
C LEU A 22 -74.87 -31.87 -55.55
N ASN A 23 -75.06 -31.01 -54.55
CA ASN A 23 -74.10 -29.95 -54.22
C ASN A 23 -73.02 -30.49 -53.29
N ILE A 24 -71.75 -30.39 -53.72
CA ILE A 24 -70.56 -30.60 -52.89
C ILE A 24 -69.81 -29.27 -52.90
N THR A 25 -69.96 -28.48 -51.83
CA THR A 25 -69.49 -27.09 -51.79
C THR A 25 -68.43 -26.87 -50.72
N GLY A 26 -67.39 -26.12 -51.06
CA GLY A 26 -66.45 -25.50 -50.10
C GLY A 26 -66.75 -24.01 -49.90
N GLY A 27 -66.21 -23.42 -48.82
CA GLY A 27 -66.40 -22.00 -48.50
C GLY A 27 -65.32 -21.04 -49.04
N LEU A 28 -64.32 -21.54 -49.76
CA LEU A 28 -63.23 -20.72 -50.30
C LEU A 28 -63.73 -19.95 -51.53
N THR A 29 -63.60 -18.62 -51.51
CA THR A 29 -63.95 -17.73 -52.64
C THR A 29 -62.76 -17.36 -53.53
N ALA A 30 -61.54 -17.67 -53.09
CA ALA A 30 -60.29 -17.47 -53.83
C ALA A 30 -59.91 -18.72 -54.67
N SER A 31 -58.82 -18.63 -55.44
CA SER A 31 -58.29 -19.77 -56.21
C SER A 31 -57.94 -20.95 -55.31
N GLY A 32 -58.53 -22.11 -55.58
CA GLY A 32 -58.22 -23.37 -54.91
C GLY A 32 -57.14 -24.19 -55.64
N SER A 33 -56.53 -25.14 -54.93
CA SER A 33 -55.66 -26.17 -55.50
C SER A 33 -56.20 -27.55 -55.13
N ASN A 34 -55.99 -28.53 -56.00
CA ASN A 34 -56.28 -29.94 -55.75
C ASN A 34 -55.02 -30.77 -55.41
N SER A 35 -53.84 -30.15 -55.26
CA SER A 35 -52.57 -30.88 -55.11
C SER A 35 -52.50 -31.76 -53.86
N ASN A 36 -53.23 -31.43 -52.80
CA ASN A 36 -53.27 -32.19 -51.55
C ASN A 36 -54.51 -33.08 -51.42
N VAL A 37 -55.36 -33.18 -52.46
CA VAL A 37 -56.61 -33.95 -52.42
C VAL A 37 -56.56 -35.09 -53.43
N LYS A 38 -56.89 -36.30 -53.00
CA LYS A 38 -56.99 -37.49 -53.85
C LYS A 38 -58.38 -38.09 -53.74
N THR A 39 -59.01 -38.41 -54.87
CA THR A 39 -60.27 -39.16 -54.92
C THR A 39 -60.00 -40.61 -55.28
N VAL A 40 -60.49 -41.55 -54.47
CA VAL A 40 -60.35 -42.99 -54.69
C VAL A 40 -61.73 -43.64 -54.67
N ILE A 41 -61.97 -44.62 -55.54
CA ILE A 41 -63.20 -45.42 -55.50
C ILE A 41 -62.87 -46.73 -54.80
N SER A 42 -63.59 -47.03 -53.71
CA SER A 42 -63.47 -48.29 -52.96
C SER A 42 -64.86 -48.93 -52.86
N GLY A 43 -65.12 -49.94 -53.68
CA GLY A 43 -66.45 -50.54 -53.82
C GLY A 43 -67.49 -49.51 -54.32
N ASN A 44 -68.45 -49.16 -53.46
CA ASN A 44 -69.51 -48.19 -53.74
C ASN A 44 -69.25 -46.80 -53.09
N THR A 45 -68.06 -46.57 -52.52
CA THR A 45 -67.69 -45.32 -51.83
C THR A 45 -66.68 -44.52 -52.65
N VAL A 46 -66.84 -43.19 -52.66
CA VAL A 46 -65.82 -42.25 -53.12
C VAL A 46 -65.10 -41.69 -51.90
N ASP A 47 -63.87 -42.12 -51.67
CA ASP A 47 -63.03 -41.58 -50.60
C ASP A 47 -62.37 -40.29 -51.08
N ILE A 48 -62.53 -39.23 -50.29
CA ILE A 48 -61.80 -37.96 -50.46
C ILE A 48 -60.70 -37.94 -49.41
N GLN A 49 -59.47 -38.17 -49.84
CA GLN A 49 -58.29 -38.26 -48.97
C GLN A 49 -57.48 -36.97 -49.05
N LEU A 50 -56.84 -36.62 -47.93
CA LEU A 50 -55.76 -35.63 -47.91
C LEU A 50 -54.41 -36.34 -48.03
N ALA A 51 -53.41 -35.64 -48.56
CA ALA A 51 -52.04 -36.13 -48.54
C ALA A 51 -51.55 -36.30 -47.09
N ASP A 52 -50.82 -37.40 -46.81
CA ASP A 52 -50.25 -37.65 -45.48
C ASP A 52 -49.22 -36.59 -45.06
N ALA A 53 -48.52 -35.99 -46.03
CA ALA A 53 -47.62 -34.86 -45.85
C ALA A 53 -48.03 -33.73 -46.81
N PRO A 54 -49.06 -32.94 -46.46
CA PRO A 54 -49.57 -31.92 -47.35
C PRO A 54 -48.53 -30.81 -47.55
N VAL A 55 -48.33 -30.40 -48.80
CA VAL A 55 -47.44 -29.28 -49.15
C VAL A 55 -48.29 -28.11 -49.61
N PHE A 56 -48.14 -26.97 -48.94
CA PHE A 56 -48.82 -25.73 -49.30
C PHE A 56 -47.84 -24.82 -50.06
N ALA A 57 -48.19 -24.44 -51.28
CA ALA A 57 -47.32 -23.62 -52.14
C ALA A 57 -47.21 -22.14 -51.70
N GLY A 58 -47.95 -21.74 -50.67
CA GLY A 58 -48.02 -20.36 -50.19
C GLY A 58 -47.97 -20.25 -48.67
N LYS A 59 -48.17 -19.03 -48.17
CA LYS A 59 -48.20 -18.75 -46.73
C LYS A 59 -49.36 -19.47 -46.06
N LEU A 60 -49.06 -20.27 -45.04
CA LEU A 60 -50.07 -20.76 -44.11
C LEU A 60 -50.46 -19.61 -43.15
N THR A 61 -51.73 -19.22 -43.17
CA THR A 61 -52.29 -18.27 -42.19
C THR A 61 -53.23 -19.04 -41.27
N ALA A 62 -52.92 -19.06 -39.99
CA ALA A 62 -53.71 -19.71 -38.96
C ALA A 62 -53.76 -18.81 -37.72
N ASN A 63 -54.81 -18.94 -36.91
CA ASN A 63 -54.90 -18.22 -35.63
C ASN A 63 -53.88 -18.72 -34.59
N GLY A 64 -53.23 -19.86 -34.86
CA GLY A 64 -52.17 -20.46 -34.07
C GLY A 64 -51.66 -21.74 -34.73
N LEU A 65 -50.53 -22.24 -34.23
CA LEU A 65 -50.00 -23.56 -34.56
C LEU A 65 -49.77 -24.31 -33.26
N ASP A 66 -50.52 -25.38 -33.04
CA ASP A 66 -50.23 -26.34 -31.98
C ASP A 66 -49.40 -27.47 -32.59
N ALA A 67 -48.10 -27.51 -32.28
CA ALA A 67 -47.21 -28.56 -32.73
C ALA A 67 -47.27 -29.82 -31.84
N ASN A 68 -48.08 -29.83 -30.78
CA ASN A 68 -48.19 -30.94 -29.82
C ASN A 68 -46.82 -31.40 -29.26
N GLY A 69 -45.92 -30.43 -29.01
CA GLY A 69 -44.55 -30.69 -28.53
C GLY A 69 -43.54 -31.13 -29.60
N GLU A 70 -43.97 -31.28 -30.85
CA GLU A 70 -43.08 -31.65 -31.96
C GLU A 70 -42.22 -30.47 -32.45
N LYS A 71 -41.11 -30.81 -33.12
CA LYS A 71 -40.19 -29.82 -33.69
C LYS A 71 -40.80 -29.16 -34.92
N VAL A 72 -40.73 -27.83 -34.97
CA VAL A 72 -40.91 -27.07 -36.22
C VAL A 72 -39.53 -26.90 -36.87
N THR A 73 -39.29 -27.63 -37.95
CA THR A 73 -38.01 -27.62 -38.66
C THR A 73 -38.00 -26.59 -39.80
N ASN A 74 -36.81 -26.23 -40.27
CA ASN A 74 -36.60 -25.30 -41.39
C ASN A 74 -37.17 -23.88 -41.17
N VAL A 75 -37.25 -23.44 -39.91
CA VAL A 75 -37.56 -22.06 -39.57
C VAL A 75 -36.38 -21.17 -39.94
N GLY A 76 -36.57 -20.32 -40.95
CA GLY A 76 -35.59 -19.29 -41.32
C GLY A 76 -35.30 -18.33 -40.17
N ALA A 77 -34.18 -17.61 -40.24
CA ALA A 77 -33.89 -16.60 -39.23
C ALA A 77 -34.95 -15.49 -39.29
N GLY A 78 -35.55 -15.17 -38.14
CA GLY A 78 -36.51 -14.08 -38.04
C GLY A 78 -35.85 -12.74 -38.29
N THR A 79 -36.49 -11.89 -39.09
CA THR A 79 -36.03 -10.53 -39.43
C THR A 79 -37.02 -9.45 -38.98
N ALA A 80 -38.31 -9.78 -38.93
CA ALA A 80 -39.34 -8.95 -38.32
C ALA A 80 -39.55 -9.30 -36.84
N ALA A 81 -40.03 -8.34 -36.05
CA ALA A 81 -40.29 -8.53 -34.62
C ALA A 81 -41.35 -9.61 -34.30
N THR A 82 -42.16 -9.99 -35.29
CA THR A 82 -43.21 -11.01 -35.17
C THR A 82 -42.80 -12.38 -35.73
N ASP A 83 -41.58 -12.50 -36.28
CA ASP A 83 -41.10 -13.77 -36.79
C ASP A 83 -40.75 -14.72 -35.64
N ALA A 84 -40.86 -16.02 -35.89
CA ALA A 84 -40.27 -17.01 -35.01
C ALA A 84 -38.74 -16.91 -35.05
N VAL A 85 -38.08 -17.04 -33.90
CA VAL A 85 -36.62 -17.15 -33.81
C VAL A 85 -36.21 -18.61 -33.94
N ASN A 86 -35.09 -18.86 -34.63
CA ASN A 86 -34.52 -20.20 -34.71
C ASN A 86 -33.36 -20.39 -33.73
N LYS A 87 -32.92 -21.64 -33.53
CA LYS A 87 -31.82 -21.98 -32.62
C LYS A 87 -30.52 -21.24 -32.96
N GLY A 88 -30.23 -21.00 -34.24
CA GLY A 88 -29.03 -20.26 -34.65
C GLY A 88 -28.98 -18.83 -34.12
N GLN A 89 -30.12 -18.13 -34.11
CA GLN A 89 -30.21 -16.79 -33.51
C GLN A 89 -30.04 -16.82 -31.99
N LEU A 90 -30.63 -17.83 -31.32
CA LEU A 90 -30.47 -18.03 -29.89
C LEU A 90 -29.03 -18.38 -29.50
N ASP A 91 -28.37 -19.26 -30.26
CA ASP A 91 -26.97 -19.63 -30.07
C ASP A 91 -26.06 -18.40 -30.24
N ALA A 92 -26.29 -17.59 -31.29
CA ALA A 92 -25.52 -16.37 -31.54
C ALA A 92 -25.66 -15.35 -30.39
N LEU A 93 -26.88 -15.19 -29.86
CA LEU A 93 -27.12 -14.37 -28.68
C LEU A 93 -26.38 -14.90 -27.45
N SER A 94 -26.46 -16.21 -27.19
CA SER A 94 -25.76 -16.87 -26.09
C SER A 94 -24.25 -16.68 -26.18
N THR A 95 -23.65 -16.89 -27.36
CA THR A 95 -22.23 -16.63 -27.61
C THR A 95 -21.87 -15.17 -27.38
N SER A 96 -22.67 -14.22 -27.89
CA SER A 96 -22.40 -12.80 -27.70
C SER A 96 -22.45 -12.38 -26.21
N SER A 97 -23.43 -12.93 -25.48
CA SER A 97 -23.57 -12.72 -24.05
C SER A 97 -22.36 -13.25 -23.28
N ASN A 98 -21.96 -14.49 -23.55
CA ASN A 98 -20.79 -15.11 -22.89
C ASN A 98 -19.51 -14.33 -23.18
N ASN A 99 -19.29 -13.91 -24.43
CA ASN A 99 -18.11 -13.10 -24.79
C ASN A 99 -18.05 -11.78 -24.00
N LYS A 100 -19.19 -11.12 -23.77
CA LYS A 100 -19.24 -9.89 -22.95
C LYS A 100 -18.95 -10.17 -21.48
N THR A 101 -19.53 -11.23 -20.93
CA THR A 101 -19.25 -11.68 -19.55
C THR A 101 -17.78 -12.01 -19.37
N ASP A 102 -17.20 -12.76 -20.31
CA ASP A 102 -15.79 -13.13 -20.28
C ASP A 102 -14.88 -11.91 -20.38
N ALA A 103 -15.20 -10.96 -21.26
CA ALA A 103 -14.45 -9.71 -21.37
C ALA A 103 -14.49 -8.91 -20.05
N LEU A 104 -15.67 -8.82 -19.40
CA LEU A 104 -15.83 -8.13 -18.13
C LEU A 104 -15.10 -8.86 -16.98
N GLY A 105 -15.19 -10.19 -16.93
CA GLY A 105 -14.50 -11.02 -15.94
C GLY A 105 -12.98 -10.88 -16.04
N ASN A 106 -12.44 -11.03 -17.26
CA ASN A 106 -11.02 -10.81 -17.53
C ASN A 106 -10.57 -9.38 -17.19
N SER A 107 -11.37 -8.36 -17.55
CA SER A 107 -11.06 -6.98 -17.20
C SER A 107 -11.04 -6.76 -15.69
N THR A 108 -11.98 -7.37 -14.95
CA THR A 108 -12.05 -7.29 -13.49
C THR A 108 -10.82 -7.93 -12.84
N ALA A 109 -10.44 -9.14 -13.26
CA ALA A 109 -9.26 -9.84 -12.77
C ALA A 109 -7.97 -9.02 -13.03
N ASN A 110 -7.82 -8.49 -14.26
CA ASN A 110 -6.67 -7.67 -14.62
C ASN A 110 -6.58 -6.38 -13.81
N ASN A 111 -7.71 -5.71 -13.57
CA ASN A 111 -7.76 -4.48 -12.78
C ASN A 111 -7.48 -4.72 -11.29
N LEU A 112 -7.83 -5.89 -10.76
CA LEU A 112 -7.42 -6.29 -9.41
C LEU A 112 -5.91 -6.57 -9.36
N GLY A 113 -5.32 -7.16 -10.41
CA GLY A 113 -3.91 -7.53 -10.42
C GLY A 113 -3.60 -8.62 -9.38
N GLY A 114 -2.39 -8.62 -8.82
CA GLY A 114 -2.01 -9.58 -7.76
C GLY A 114 -2.15 -11.06 -8.16
N GLY A 115 -2.16 -11.39 -9.45
CA GLY A 115 -2.39 -12.75 -9.94
C GLY A 115 -3.85 -13.21 -9.94
N ALA A 116 -4.82 -12.31 -9.75
CA ALA A 116 -6.23 -12.63 -9.98
C ALA A 116 -6.45 -13.06 -11.44
N SER A 117 -7.35 -14.03 -11.64
CA SER A 117 -7.69 -14.61 -12.95
C SER A 117 -9.18 -14.84 -13.04
N TYR A 118 -9.74 -14.77 -14.25
CA TYR A 118 -11.12 -15.13 -14.52
C TYR A 118 -11.19 -16.53 -15.14
N ASP A 119 -12.16 -17.34 -14.70
CA ASP A 119 -12.48 -18.65 -15.28
C ASP A 119 -13.81 -18.57 -16.03
N SER A 120 -13.75 -18.66 -17.36
CA SER A 120 -14.93 -18.59 -18.23
C SER A 120 -15.88 -19.78 -18.12
N THR A 121 -15.44 -20.90 -17.52
CA THR A 121 -16.30 -22.07 -17.30
C THR A 121 -17.20 -21.87 -16.09
N THR A 122 -16.66 -21.30 -15.02
CA THR A 122 -17.37 -21.11 -13.75
C THR A 122 -17.92 -19.69 -13.57
N GLY A 123 -17.43 -18.72 -14.35
CA GLY A 123 -17.73 -17.29 -14.20
C GLY A 123 -17.06 -16.64 -12.99
N ALA A 124 -16.15 -17.34 -12.30
CA ALA A 124 -15.50 -16.85 -11.09
C ALA A 124 -14.24 -16.01 -11.40
N VAL A 125 -14.01 -14.99 -10.58
CA VAL A 125 -12.72 -14.28 -10.51
C VAL A 125 -11.99 -14.76 -9.26
N SER A 126 -10.78 -15.31 -9.42
CA SER A 126 -9.95 -15.72 -8.30
C SER A 126 -9.50 -14.51 -7.49
N SER A 127 -9.34 -14.69 -6.19
CA SER A 127 -8.81 -13.63 -5.34
C SER A 127 -7.39 -13.24 -5.77
N PRO A 128 -7.06 -11.93 -5.81
CA PRO A 128 -5.67 -11.49 -5.95
C PRO A 128 -4.85 -11.94 -4.73
N THR A 129 -3.53 -11.82 -4.84
CA THR A 129 -2.59 -11.94 -3.73
C THR A 129 -1.70 -10.71 -3.72
N TYR A 130 -1.87 -9.85 -2.72
CA TYR A 130 -1.00 -8.71 -2.46
C TYR A 130 -0.11 -9.03 -1.25
N THR A 131 1.20 -8.82 -1.38
CA THR A 131 2.12 -8.90 -0.24
C THR A 131 2.32 -7.50 0.32
N VAL A 132 1.73 -7.23 1.49
CA VAL A 132 1.78 -5.93 2.18
C VAL A 132 2.31 -6.14 3.59
N ASN A 133 3.34 -5.37 3.98
CA ASN A 133 3.98 -5.47 5.29
C ASN A 133 4.35 -6.92 5.66
N GLY A 134 4.86 -7.69 4.69
CA GLY A 134 5.26 -9.09 4.86
C GLY A 134 4.12 -10.11 4.97
N ASN A 135 2.85 -9.69 4.87
CA ASN A 135 1.69 -10.57 4.93
C ASN A 135 0.98 -10.64 3.57
N ASN A 136 0.44 -11.80 3.24
CA ASN A 136 -0.38 -11.98 2.04
C ASN A 136 -1.84 -11.67 2.37
N VAL A 137 -2.46 -10.79 1.59
CA VAL A 137 -3.88 -10.44 1.67
C VAL A 137 -4.51 -10.57 0.29
N ASN A 138 -5.82 -10.81 0.24
CA ASN A 138 -6.48 -11.33 -0.96
C ASN A 138 -7.60 -10.45 -1.53
N ASN A 139 -7.65 -9.20 -1.09
CA ASN A 139 -8.54 -8.18 -1.63
C ASN A 139 -7.95 -6.78 -1.37
N VAL A 140 -8.45 -5.79 -2.11
CA VAL A 140 -7.94 -4.41 -2.05
C VAL A 140 -8.21 -3.73 -0.71
N GLY A 141 -9.33 -4.04 -0.06
CA GLY A 141 -9.70 -3.44 1.24
C GLY A 141 -8.72 -3.84 2.34
N ASP A 142 -8.35 -5.12 2.38
CA ASP A 142 -7.36 -5.63 3.34
C ASP A 142 -5.96 -5.10 3.04
N ALA A 143 -5.59 -4.96 1.76
CA ALA A 143 -4.31 -4.35 1.37
C ALA A 143 -4.20 -2.90 1.83
N ILE A 144 -5.26 -2.11 1.60
CA ILE A 144 -5.33 -0.70 2.06
C ILE A 144 -5.31 -0.64 3.59
N THR A 145 -6.09 -1.49 4.26
CA THR A 145 -6.11 -1.57 5.73
C THR A 145 -4.74 -1.94 6.30
N ALA A 146 -4.02 -2.84 5.64
CA ALA A 146 -2.66 -3.21 6.04
C ALA A 146 -1.68 -2.04 5.86
N LEU A 147 -1.79 -1.27 4.77
CA LEU A 147 -0.99 -0.05 4.56
C LEU A 147 -1.36 1.08 5.55
N ASP A 148 -2.65 1.25 5.89
CA ASP A 148 -3.12 2.29 6.83
C ASP A 148 -2.63 2.08 8.27
N LYS A 149 -2.16 0.87 8.60
CA LYS A 149 -1.46 0.62 9.87
C LYS A 149 -0.18 1.45 10.00
N GLY A 150 0.39 1.92 8.88
CA GLY A 150 1.61 2.72 8.88
C GLY A 150 2.83 1.95 9.38
N TRP A 151 3.81 2.69 9.89
CA TRP A 151 5.00 2.15 10.53
C TRP A 151 5.19 2.79 11.91
N THR A 152 5.73 2.04 12.87
CA THR A 152 5.90 2.55 14.25
C THR A 152 7.23 3.28 14.39
N LEU A 153 7.19 4.51 14.87
CA LEU A 153 8.38 5.25 15.30
C LEU A 153 8.48 5.24 16.84
N GLN A 154 9.67 4.98 17.37
CA GLN A 154 9.97 5.07 18.81
C GLN A 154 11.26 5.87 19.00
N SER A 155 11.32 6.66 20.08
CA SER A 155 12.55 7.30 20.52
C SER A 155 12.93 6.74 21.89
N ASN A 156 14.15 6.21 22.01
CA ASN A 156 14.66 5.57 23.23
C ASN A 156 13.71 4.48 23.79
N GLY A 157 13.06 3.71 22.91
CA GLY A 157 12.12 2.64 23.30
C GLY A 157 10.80 3.13 23.92
N SER A 158 10.46 4.41 23.77
CA SER A 158 9.23 5.01 24.31
C SER A 158 8.37 5.68 23.22
N ASN A 159 7.11 5.97 23.58
CA ASN A 159 6.13 6.71 22.77
C ASN A 159 5.87 6.12 21.38
N ALA A 160 5.67 4.80 21.31
CA ALA A 160 5.33 4.11 20.08
C ALA A 160 4.01 4.65 19.49
N ALA A 161 4.11 5.31 18.34
CA ALA A 161 2.96 5.72 17.56
C ALA A 161 3.15 5.28 16.11
N ALA A 162 2.06 4.89 15.47
CA ALA A 162 2.06 4.63 14.04
C ALA A 162 2.13 5.97 13.30
N VAL A 163 3.07 6.07 12.36
CA VAL A 163 3.16 7.11 11.35
C VAL A 163 2.46 6.58 10.11
N LYS A 164 1.32 7.17 9.79
CA LYS A 164 0.47 6.79 8.66
C LYS A 164 0.80 7.60 7.41
N ALA A 165 0.22 7.19 6.29
CA ALA A 165 0.31 7.95 5.06
C ALA A 165 -0.34 9.35 5.26
N GLY A 166 0.42 10.40 4.96
CA GLY A 166 -0.01 11.79 5.15
C GLY A 166 0.42 12.41 6.48
N ASP A 167 0.88 11.61 7.45
CA ASP A 167 1.41 12.14 8.70
C ASP A 167 2.76 12.84 8.47
N THR A 168 3.07 13.81 9.33
CA THR A 168 4.38 14.45 9.39
C THR A 168 5.12 14.00 10.64
N VAL A 169 6.36 13.57 10.48
CA VAL A 169 7.29 13.34 11.59
C VAL A 169 8.22 14.53 11.67
N ASP A 170 8.17 15.24 12.79
CA ASP A 170 9.14 16.29 13.10
C ASP A 170 10.36 15.69 13.81
N ILE A 171 11.54 15.96 13.27
CA ILE A 171 12.83 15.49 13.81
C ILE A 171 13.65 16.74 14.10
N GLY A 172 13.61 17.16 15.37
CA GLY A 172 14.26 18.37 15.86
C GLY A 172 14.89 18.19 17.23
N THR A 173 15.27 19.31 17.85
CA THR A 173 15.76 19.34 19.23
C THR A 173 14.61 19.60 20.20
N VAL A 174 14.83 19.32 21.49
CA VAL A 174 13.88 19.70 22.53
C VAL A 174 13.82 21.24 22.66
N ALA A 175 12.70 21.76 23.15
CA ALA A 175 12.52 23.20 23.30
C ALA A 175 13.62 23.81 24.19
N GLY A 176 14.25 24.88 23.70
CA GLY A 176 15.31 25.61 24.42
C GLY A 176 16.72 25.00 24.29
N GLU A 177 16.88 23.86 23.63
CA GLU A 177 18.19 23.26 23.35
C GLU A 177 19.01 24.12 22.39
N THR A 178 20.22 24.51 22.80
CA THR A 178 21.13 25.39 22.05
C THR A 178 22.46 24.77 21.67
N ASN A 179 22.80 23.57 22.17
CA ASN A 179 24.05 22.88 21.87
C ASN A 179 23.96 22.02 20.61
N LEU A 180 22.78 21.43 20.35
CA LEU A 180 22.56 20.58 19.18
C LEU A 180 21.92 21.36 18.02
N LYS A 181 22.41 21.07 16.81
CA LYS A 181 21.86 21.57 15.55
C LYS A 181 21.35 20.38 14.74
N VAL A 182 20.10 20.45 14.32
CA VAL A 182 19.49 19.51 13.38
C VAL A 182 19.07 20.27 12.14
N THR A 183 19.47 19.79 10.95
CA THR A 183 19.06 20.39 9.67
C THR A 183 18.67 19.31 8.67
N LYS A 184 17.69 19.61 7.81
CA LYS A 184 17.29 18.73 6.71
C LYS A 184 17.76 19.32 5.39
N THR A 185 18.48 18.53 4.61
CA THR A 185 18.88 18.90 3.23
C THR A 185 18.49 17.75 2.31
N GLY A 186 17.51 17.98 1.43
CA GLY A 186 16.90 16.90 0.67
C GLY A 186 16.31 15.85 1.60
N ASN A 187 16.77 14.60 1.47
CA ASN A 187 16.33 13.46 2.30
C ASN A 187 17.28 13.14 3.47
N THR A 188 18.33 13.93 3.67
CA THR A 188 19.31 13.71 4.73
C THR A 188 19.01 14.60 5.93
N ILE A 189 18.91 13.99 7.11
CA ILE A 189 18.95 14.69 8.39
C ILE A 189 20.40 14.76 8.85
N GLN A 190 20.89 15.97 9.09
CA GLN A 190 22.25 16.23 9.54
C GLN A 190 22.22 16.72 10.99
N TYR A 191 23.09 16.12 11.80
CA TYR A 191 23.30 16.48 13.19
C TYR A 191 24.67 17.14 13.35
N GLY A 192 24.74 18.15 14.19
CA GLY A 192 25.99 18.78 14.57
C GLY A 192 25.90 19.41 15.95
N LEU A 193 27.07 19.67 16.54
CA LEU A 193 27.19 20.52 17.72
C LEU A 193 27.38 21.97 17.28
N ASN A 194 26.81 22.91 18.02
CA ASN A 194 27.25 24.29 17.93
C ASN A 194 28.70 24.42 18.40
N ARG A 195 29.37 25.50 17.96
CA ARG A 195 30.78 25.72 18.30
C ARG A 195 30.93 26.24 19.73
N ASP A 196 29.98 27.08 20.13
CA ASP A 196 29.80 27.51 21.50
C ASP A 196 28.83 26.54 22.17
N LEU A 197 29.25 25.95 23.28
CA LEU A 197 28.47 25.00 24.06
C LEU A 197 28.18 25.59 25.43
N ASP A 198 26.91 25.57 25.81
CA ASP A 198 26.42 25.94 27.14
C ASP A 198 26.16 24.66 27.93
N LEU A 199 27.04 24.36 28.88
CA LEU A 199 27.10 23.09 29.60
C LEU A 199 27.24 23.35 31.10
N ASP A 200 26.60 22.50 31.90
CA ASP A 200 26.81 22.52 33.35
C ASP A 200 28.21 22.05 33.74
N SER A 201 28.74 21.04 33.03
CA SER A 201 30.09 20.53 33.23
C SER A 201 30.65 19.72 32.06
N VAL A 202 31.97 19.61 32.00
CA VAL A 202 32.72 18.70 31.14
C VAL A 202 33.65 17.87 32.02
N THR A 203 33.57 16.54 31.90
CA THR A 203 34.43 15.60 32.63
C THR A 203 35.24 14.77 31.64
N THR A 204 36.57 14.75 31.79
CA THR A 204 37.51 13.99 30.97
C THR A 204 38.55 13.31 31.86
N GLY A 205 38.37 12.01 32.10
CA GLY A 205 39.17 11.31 33.13
C GLY A 205 38.96 11.97 34.49
N ASP A 206 40.05 12.29 35.17
CA ASP A 206 40.03 12.94 36.49
C ASP A 206 39.80 14.47 36.43
N SER A 207 39.85 15.06 35.23
CA SER A 207 39.63 16.50 35.04
C SER A 207 38.15 16.82 34.90
N LYS A 208 37.68 17.80 35.66
CA LYS A 208 36.33 18.35 35.56
C LYS A 208 36.38 19.87 35.42
N LEU A 209 35.73 20.39 34.39
CA LEU A 209 35.42 21.80 34.23
C LEU A 209 33.94 21.99 34.52
N ASP A 210 33.59 22.88 35.46
CA ASP A 210 32.21 23.23 35.75
C ASP A 210 32.09 24.71 36.15
N SER A 211 30.92 25.11 36.64
CA SER A 211 30.64 26.49 37.07
C SER A 211 31.55 27.01 38.20
N ASN A 212 32.36 26.17 38.85
CA ASN A 212 33.33 26.56 39.86
C ASN A 212 34.77 26.72 39.33
N GLY A 213 35.09 26.16 38.16
CA GLY A 213 36.41 26.18 37.54
C GLY A 213 36.91 24.79 37.13
N LEU A 214 38.24 24.60 37.05
CA LEU A 214 38.90 23.35 36.71
C LEU A 214 39.36 22.63 37.99
N THR A 215 39.01 21.35 38.14
CA THR A 215 39.50 20.48 39.21
C THR A 215 40.05 19.19 38.63
N ILE A 216 41.18 18.70 39.15
CA ILE A 216 41.74 17.38 38.83
C ILE A 216 41.65 16.52 40.09
N ALA A 217 40.93 15.40 40.04
CA ALA A 217 40.80 14.51 41.19
C ALA A 217 42.17 13.99 41.66
N GLY A 218 42.48 14.16 42.94
CA GLY A 218 43.80 13.82 43.50
C GLY A 218 44.95 14.71 43.02
N GLY A 219 44.65 15.80 42.31
CA GLY A 219 45.64 16.70 41.71
C GLY A 219 45.29 18.18 41.89
N PRO A 220 45.96 19.07 41.14
CA PRO A 220 45.75 20.51 41.24
C PRO A 220 44.35 20.97 40.85
N SER A 221 43.97 22.17 41.28
CA SER A 221 42.73 22.83 40.87
C SER A 221 42.90 24.33 40.65
N VAL A 222 42.04 24.91 39.82
CA VAL A 222 41.90 26.34 39.57
C VAL A 222 40.42 26.68 39.65
N THR A 223 40.00 27.30 40.74
CA THR A 223 38.59 27.58 41.02
C THR A 223 38.37 29.05 41.32
N LYS A 224 37.10 29.44 41.50
CA LYS A 224 36.71 30.78 41.98
C LYS A 224 37.36 31.19 43.30
N THR A 225 37.81 30.23 44.12
CA THR A 225 38.47 30.52 45.41
C THR A 225 39.99 30.63 45.30
N GLY A 226 40.58 30.27 44.17
CA GLY A 226 42.03 30.35 43.95
C GLY A 226 42.62 29.12 43.26
N ILE A 227 43.94 28.97 43.39
CA ILE A 227 44.72 27.86 42.83
C ILE A 227 45.20 26.96 43.97
N ASP A 228 44.95 25.66 43.88
CA ASP A 228 45.53 24.65 44.77
C ASP A 228 46.49 23.77 43.96
N ALA A 229 47.77 23.73 44.36
CA ALA A 229 48.79 22.89 43.73
C ALA A 229 48.72 21.42 44.18
N ALA A 230 47.88 21.09 45.16
CA ALA A 230 47.74 19.75 45.74
C ALA A 230 49.08 19.17 46.23
N GLY A 231 49.91 20.01 46.86
CA GLY A 231 51.24 19.62 47.36
C GLY A 231 52.32 19.42 46.29
N ASN A 232 52.02 19.69 45.01
CA ASN A 232 52.99 19.57 43.93
C ASN A 232 53.89 20.81 43.83
N THR A 233 55.08 20.62 43.26
CA THR A 233 55.97 21.75 42.90
C THR A 233 55.38 22.53 41.73
N ILE A 234 55.31 23.86 41.85
CA ILE A 234 54.99 24.75 40.74
C ILE A 234 56.32 25.11 40.04
N SER A 235 56.55 24.53 38.86
CA SER A 235 57.78 24.74 38.09
C SER A 235 57.65 25.92 37.10
N ASN A 236 58.78 26.35 36.53
CA ASN A 236 58.86 27.40 35.50
C ASN A 236 58.28 28.77 35.94
N VAL A 237 58.34 29.08 37.23
CA VAL A 237 57.97 30.40 37.76
C VAL A 237 59.11 31.39 37.50
N ALA A 238 58.85 32.41 36.68
CA ALA A 238 59.80 33.51 36.47
C ALA A 238 60.03 34.30 37.78
N ALA A 239 61.13 35.06 37.86
CA ALA A 239 61.40 35.87 39.04
C ALA A 239 60.34 36.97 39.18
N GLY A 240 59.69 37.05 40.34
CA GLY A 240 58.69 38.07 40.64
C GLY A 240 59.31 39.47 40.69
N THR A 241 58.62 40.44 40.12
CA THR A 241 59.06 41.84 40.05
C THR A 241 58.10 42.77 40.78
N ASN A 242 56.80 42.48 40.72
CA ASN A 242 55.77 43.22 41.42
C ASN A 242 55.50 42.62 42.80
N ALA A 243 54.89 43.41 43.68
CA ALA A 243 54.60 43.02 45.06
C ALA A 243 53.68 41.78 45.19
N THR A 244 52.88 41.49 44.18
CA THR A 244 51.92 40.37 44.17
C THR A 244 52.36 39.19 43.30
N ASP A 245 53.58 39.23 42.76
CA ASP A 245 54.12 38.12 41.99
C ASP A 245 54.57 36.98 42.92
N ALA A 246 54.44 35.73 42.46
CA ALA A 246 55.04 34.61 43.16
C ALA A 246 56.59 34.71 43.11
N VAL A 247 57.25 34.41 44.23
CA VAL A 247 58.71 34.31 44.27
C VAL A 247 59.16 32.91 43.85
N ASN A 248 60.20 32.82 43.03
CA ASN A 248 60.81 31.53 42.72
C ASN A 248 62.00 31.22 43.63
N LYS A 249 62.46 29.96 43.61
CA LYS A 249 63.59 29.53 44.44
C LYS A 249 64.87 30.32 44.17
N GLY A 250 65.11 30.74 42.92
CA GLY A 250 66.30 31.53 42.57
C GLY A 250 66.36 32.88 43.28
N GLN A 251 65.22 33.56 43.47
CA GLN A 251 65.16 34.80 44.26
C GLN A 251 65.42 34.55 45.74
N LEU A 252 64.87 33.46 46.28
CA LEU A 252 65.10 33.07 47.66
C LEU A 252 66.57 32.68 47.91
N ASP A 253 67.18 31.94 46.97
CA ASP A 253 68.59 31.57 47.01
C ASP A 253 69.48 32.82 46.94
N ALA A 254 69.19 33.75 46.03
CA ALA A 254 69.93 35.02 45.92
C ALA A 254 69.81 35.88 47.18
N LEU A 255 68.63 35.92 47.80
CA LEU A 255 68.41 36.59 49.09
C LEU A 255 69.20 35.90 50.22
N SER A 256 69.19 34.56 50.27
CA SER A 256 69.95 33.78 51.24
C SER A 256 71.46 34.04 51.11
N THR A 257 72.01 33.98 49.90
CA THR A 257 73.40 34.34 49.61
C THR A 257 73.71 35.77 50.03
N SER A 258 72.84 36.74 49.68
CA SER A 258 73.04 38.14 50.07
C SER A 258 73.01 38.34 51.58
N SER A 259 72.20 37.56 52.31
CA SER A 259 72.09 37.64 53.77
C SER A 259 73.34 37.06 54.45
N ASN A 260 73.78 35.86 54.05
CA ASN A 260 74.98 35.23 54.60
C ASN A 260 76.21 36.11 54.38
N ASN A 261 76.39 36.68 53.19
CA ASN A 261 77.49 37.60 52.91
C ASN A 261 77.52 38.81 53.85
N LYS A 262 76.36 39.34 54.24
CA LYS A 262 76.28 40.45 55.21
C LYS A 262 76.63 39.98 56.63
N THR A 263 76.17 38.81 57.04
CA THR A 263 76.53 38.19 58.33
C THR A 263 78.03 37.94 58.40
N ASP A 264 78.61 37.37 57.35
CA ASP A 264 80.04 37.11 57.27
C ASP A 264 80.84 38.41 57.34
N ALA A 265 80.40 39.45 56.63
CA ALA A 265 81.02 40.77 56.69
C ALA A 265 80.97 41.36 58.12
N LEU A 266 79.83 41.24 58.80
CA LEU A 266 79.66 41.71 60.18
C LEU A 266 80.50 40.90 61.18
N GLY A 267 80.51 39.57 61.06
CA GLY A 267 81.29 38.66 61.89
C GLY A 267 82.79 38.96 61.77
N ASN A 268 83.29 39.07 60.54
CA ASN A 268 84.66 39.47 60.27
C ASN A 268 84.99 40.87 60.82
N SER A 269 84.10 41.86 60.64
CA SER A 269 84.28 43.20 61.19
C SER A 269 84.34 43.19 62.73
N THR A 270 83.55 42.34 63.37
CA THR A 270 83.52 42.20 64.83
C THR A 270 84.81 41.56 65.34
N ALA A 271 85.24 40.44 64.73
CA ALA A 271 86.49 39.77 65.06
C ALA A 271 87.70 40.71 64.92
N ASN A 272 87.74 41.50 63.83
CA ASN A 272 88.78 42.51 63.61
C ASN A 272 88.80 43.59 64.71
N ASN A 273 87.63 44.08 65.14
CA ASN A 273 87.54 45.11 66.18
C ASN A 273 87.88 44.59 67.58
N LEU A 274 87.64 43.31 67.87
CA LEU A 274 87.99 42.70 69.16
C LEU A 274 89.51 42.51 69.32
N GLY A 275 90.27 42.37 68.23
CA GLY A 275 91.73 42.21 68.24
C GLY A 275 92.21 40.87 68.85
N GLY A 276 93.52 40.75 69.09
CA GLY A 276 94.10 39.66 69.89
C GLY A 276 94.04 38.24 69.29
N GLY A 277 93.81 38.09 67.98
CA GLY A 277 93.73 36.77 67.32
C GLY A 277 92.33 36.16 67.22
N ALA A 278 91.27 36.92 67.52
CA ALA A 278 89.89 36.50 67.30
C ALA A 278 89.61 36.24 65.79
N SER A 279 88.88 35.17 65.48
CA SER A 279 88.48 34.79 64.12
C SER A 279 86.99 34.51 64.07
N TYR A 280 86.34 34.92 62.97
CA TYR A 280 84.98 34.52 62.64
C TYR A 280 85.01 33.22 61.83
N ASP A 281 84.11 32.29 62.14
CA ASP A 281 83.89 31.05 61.41
C ASP A 281 82.52 31.12 60.74
N SER A 282 82.49 31.17 59.41
CA SER A 282 81.26 31.27 58.62
C SER A 282 80.54 29.92 58.46
N THR A 283 81.01 28.85 59.09
CA THR A 283 80.46 27.50 58.96
C THR A 283 79.59 27.05 60.15
N THR A 284 79.56 27.83 61.23
CA THR A 284 78.77 27.60 62.45
C THR A 284 77.89 28.80 62.78
#